data_AF-A0A8J8C0J2-F1
#
_entry.id   AF-A0A8J8C0J2-F1
#
_cell.length_a   1.000
_cell.length_b   1.000
_cell.length_c   1.000
_cell.angle_alpha   90.00
_cell.angle_beta   90.00
_cell.angle_gamma   90.00
#
_symmetry.space_group_name_H-M   'P 1'
#
loop_
_entity.id
_entity.type
_entity.pdbx_description
1 polymer ?
#
loop_
_entity_poly.entity_id
_entity_poly.type
_entity_poly.pdbx_seq_one_letter_code
_entity_poly.pdbx_strand_id
1 'polypeptide(L)'
;PFLYVHDHFLDILDIPEKSRDILWVGLTPDSEESHELLTNWGVDYIFLSSYVEDRVKWRRDTWNITQLVNSPNYEPVFQKGDTYIFKVKKEEWTYTHLFTLKNVEFEKGNLKNSGLHESFPARKLIRITYKDSFTGMVQFWSDRGLMAEIPLLNTGEVTTIVLPFDAFLRIESPQPLTVVNAEIVTDLSGYNLGNTGLSSDWVLNEYMTLDDEGYIYIFGARTLTLLYKDTAPGTININILIDETWVPLIVINRTGDNLLKKETITLPEYHFLILGIKVYNSPFHVVSLEVH
;
A
#
# COMPACT_ATOMS: atom_id res chain seq x y z
N PRO A 1 -7.28 -25.73 3.51
CA PRO A 1 -7.52 -25.07 4.82
C PRO A 1 -8.19 -23.68 4.64
N PHE A 2 -9.06 -23.26 5.59
CA PHE A 2 -9.79 -21.97 5.53
C PHE A 2 -9.20 -20.97 6.53
N LEU A 3 -8.98 -19.72 6.11
CA LEU A 3 -8.85 -18.58 7.02
C LEU A 3 -10.25 -18.09 7.37
N TYR A 4 -10.70 -18.42 8.58
CA TYR A 4 -12.03 -18.09 9.09
C TYR A 4 -11.92 -16.87 10.01
N VAL A 5 -12.50 -15.74 9.62
CA VAL A 5 -12.49 -14.52 10.47
C VAL A 5 -13.69 -14.56 11.39
N HIS A 6 -13.58 -15.40 12.44
CA HIS A 6 -14.58 -15.54 13.51
C HIS A 6 -13.92 -16.18 14.74
N ASP A 7 -14.17 -15.63 15.92
CA ASP A 7 -13.52 -16.01 17.17
C ASP A 7 -13.61 -17.50 17.52
N HIS A 8 -14.68 -18.20 17.14
CA HIS A 8 -14.87 -19.58 17.60
C HIS A 8 -13.80 -20.59 17.14
N PHE A 9 -12.97 -20.23 16.16
CA PHE A 9 -11.86 -21.10 15.73
C PHE A 9 -10.46 -20.52 15.97
N LEU A 10 -10.31 -19.22 16.24
CA LEU A 10 -9.01 -18.63 16.56
C LEU A 10 -8.67 -18.74 18.06
N ASP A 11 -9.66 -18.72 18.95
CA ASP A 11 -9.46 -18.99 20.38
C ASP A 11 -8.99 -20.44 20.65
N ILE A 12 -9.25 -21.36 19.70
CA ILE A 12 -8.78 -22.75 19.76
C ILE A 12 -7.32 -22.89 19.26
N LEU A 13 -6.81 -21.89 18.54
CA LEU A 13 -5.51 -21.98 17.86
C LEU A 13 -4.35 -21.39 18.68
N ASP A 14 -4.58 -20.70 19.79
CA ASP A 14 -3.54 -20.18 20.68
C ASP A 14 -2.54 -19.24 19.96
N ILE A 15 -3.05 -18.30 19.13
CA ILE A 15 -2.18 -17.46 18.28
C ILE A 15 -2.40 -15.95 18.50
N PRO A 16 -1.75 -15.38 19.54
CA PRO A 16 -1.70 -13.95 19.78
C PRO A 16 -1.14 -13.16 18.58
N GLU A 17 -0.10 -13.68 17.93
CA GLU A 17 0.63 -13.00 16.84
C GLU A 17 -0.21 -12.84 15.56
N LYS A 18 -1.09 -13.80 15.26
CA LYS A 18 -1.87 -13.81 14.01
C LYS A 18 -2.86 -12.67 13.92
N SER A 19 -3.33 -12.11 15.05
CA SER A 19 -4.26 -10.98 15.01
C SER A 19 -3.65 -9.76 14.32
N ARG A 20 -2.33 -9.55 14.48
CA ARG A 20 -1.57 -8.51 13.78
C ARG A 20 -1.44 -8.83 12.29
N ASP A 21 -1.05 -10.06 11.98
CA ASP A 21 -0.75 -10.48 10.61
C ASP A 21 -2.03 -10.55 9.75
N ILE A 22 -3.18 -10.85 10.35
CA ILE A 22 -4.49 -10.80 9.67
C ILE A 22 -4.83 -9.37 9.21
N LEU A 23 -4.44 -8.34 9.96
CA LEU A 23 -4.68 -6.95 9.54
C LEU A 23 -3.86 -6.60 8.30
N TRP A 24 -2.67 -7.17 8.16
CA TRP A 24 -1.88 -7.05 6.94
C TRP A 24 -2.64 -7.67 5.75
N VAL A 25 -3.07 -8.92 5.87
CA VAL A 25 -3.84 -9.62 4.83
C VAL A 25 -5.14 -8.88 4.49
N GLY A 26 -5.87 -8.41 5.50
CA GLY A 26 -7.15 -7.73 5.28
C GLY A 26 -7.00 -6.35 4.64
N LEU A 27 -5.93 -5.62 4.96
CA LEU A 27 -5.75 -4.24 4.51
C LEU A 27 -4.91 -4.14 3.24
N THR A 28 -3.94 -5.01 3.01
CA THR A 28 -3.05 -5.02 1.84
C THR A 28 -3.02 -6.42 1.25
N PRO A 29 -4.18 -6.95 0.80
CA PRO A 29 -4.33 -8.37 0.44
C PRO A 29 -3.42 -8.81 -0.70
N ASP A 30 -2.99 -7.90 -1.56
CA ASP A 30 -2.13 -8.21 -2.72
C ASP A 30 -0.64 -7.99 -2.44
N SER A 31 -0.24 -7.65 -1.21
CA SER A 31 1.17 -7.45 -0.90
C SER A 31 1.95 -8.76 -0.84
N GLU A 32 3.27 -8.68 -1.06
CA GLU A 32 4.17 -9.83 -0.94
C GLU A 32 4.09 -10.46 0.46
N GLU A 33 4.05 -9.64 1.52
CA GLU A 33 3.91 -10.13 2.89
C GLU A 33 2.57 -10.85 3.11
N SER A 34 1.46 -10.36 2.53
CA SER A 34 0.17 -11.05 2.59
C SER A 34 0.25 -12.43 1.93
N HIS A 35 0.91 -12.52 0.77
CA HIS A 35 1.11 -13.79 0.08
C HIS A 35 1.96 -14.77 0.90
N GLU A 36 3.07 -14.30 1.48
CA GLU A 36 3.93 -15.10 2.34
C GLU A 36 3.16 -15.63 3.55
N LEU A 37 2.39 -14.78 4.23
CA LEU A 37 1.56 -15.17 5.38
C LEU A 37 0.52 -16.24 4.99
N LEU A 38 -0.23 -16.00 3.91
CA LEU A 38 -1.24 -16.96 3.43
C LEU A 38 -0.64 -18.30 3.02
N THR A 39 0.56 -18.29 2.42
CA THR A 39 1.31 -19.48 2.03
C THR A 39 1.81 -20.24 3.26
N ASN A 40 2.46 -19.54 4.19
CA ASN A 40 2.97 -20.11 5.44
C ASN A 40 1.86 -20.73 6.29
N TRP A 41 0.66 -20.15 6.26
CA TRP A 41 -0.51 -20.68 6.95
C TRP A 41 -1.28 -21.76 6.16
N GLY A 42 -0.88 -22.04 4.92
CA GLY A 42 -1.56 -23.01 4.05
C GLY A 42 -3.01 -22.64 3.73
N VAL A 43 -3.32 -21.35 3.62
CA VAL A 43 -4.70 -20.87 3.40
C VAL A 43 -5.09 -21.05 1.94
N ASP A 44 -6.17 -21.80 1.70
CA ASP A 44 -6.75 -21.98 0.35
C ASP A 44 -7.97 -21.09 0.11
N TYR A 45 -8.66 -20.73 1.19
CA TYR A 45 -9.87 -19.92 1.14
C TYR A 45 -9.91 -18.94 2.29
N ILE A 46 -10.38 -17.72 2.02
CA ILE A 46 -10.68 -16.71 3.02
C ILE A 46 -12.19 -16.63 3.13
N PHE A 47 -12.72 -16.81 4.34
CA PHE A 47 -14.14 -16.65 4.62
C PHE A 47 -14.40 -15.47 5.53
N LEU A 48 -15.20 -14.54 5.01
CA LEU A 48 -15.63 -13.33 5.70
C LEU A 48 -17.15 -13.44 5.92
N SER A 49 -17.55 -13.70 7.17
CA SER A 49 -18.96 -13.91 7.54
C SER A 49 -19.67 -12.59 7.81
N SER A 50 -20.93 -12.45 7.38
CA SER A 50 -21.78 -11.35 7.85
C SER A 50 -22.27 -11.54 9.29
N TYR A 51 -22.24 -12.77 9.81
CA TYR A 51 -22.82 -13.16 11.11
C TYR A 51 -21.80 -13.15 12.25
N VAL A 52 -21.05 -12.07 12.40
CA VAL A 52 -20.05 -11.88 13.47
C VAL A 52 -20.67 -11.26 14.72
N GLU A 53 -20.19 -11.64 15.91
CA GLU A 53 -20.56 -10.97 17.16
C GLU A 53 -20.12 -9.51 17.13
N ASP A 54 -20.91 -8.61 17.73
CA ASP A 54 -20.63 -7.16 17.68
C ASP A 54 -19.23 -6.80 18.20
N ARG A 55 -18.72 -7.53 19.21
CA ARG A 55 -17.38 -7.30 19.80
C ARG A 55 -16.21 -7.52 18.84
N VAL A 56 -16.40 -8.28 17.77
CA VAL A 56 -15.35 -8.58 16.76
C VAL A 56 -15.74 -8.19 15.35
N LYS A 57 -16.89 -7.52 15.20
CA LYS A 57 -17.35 -6.99 13.92
C LYS A 57 -16.33 -6.09 13.24
N TRP A 58 -15.58 -5.32 14.03
CA TRP A 58 -14.48 -4.47 13.54
C TRP A 58 -13.43 -5.26 12.75
N ARG A 59 -13.12 -6.52 13.11
CA ARG A 59 -12.13 -7.35 12.40
C ARG A 59 -12.53 -7.70 10.99
N ARG A 60 -13.83 -7.83 10.73
CA ARG A 60 -14.38 -8.05 9.38
C ARG A 60 -14.41 -6.73 8.62
N ASP A 61 -14.86 -5.67 9.28
CA ASP A 61 -15.09 -4.36 8.66
C ASP A 61 -13.78 -3.66 8.24
N THR A 62 -12.64 -4.10 8.78
CA THR A 62 -11.32 -3.61 8.34
C THR A 62 -10.85 -4.19 7.00
N TRP A 63 -11.43 -5.29 6.50
CA TRP A 63 -10.98 -5.90 5.25
C TRP A 63 -11.33 -5.06 4.02
N ASN A 64 -10.37 -4.93 3.10
CA ASN A 64 -10.61 -4.28 1.81
C ASN A 64 -11.29 -5.24 0.83
N ILE A 65 -12.61 -5.38 0.97
CA ILE A 65 -13.43 -6.24 0.11
C ILE A 65 -13.32 -5.81 -1.36
N THR A 66 -13.31 -4.51 -1.64
CA THR A 66 -13.23 -3.99 -3.02
C THR A 66 -11.95 -4.46 -3.71
N GLN A 67 -10.82 -4.43 -3.02
CA GLN A 67 -9.56 -4.91 -3.58
C GLN A 67 -9.56 -6.43 -3.75
N LEU A 68 -10.05 -7.20 -2.77
CA LEU A 68 -10.19 -8.66 -2.91
C LEU A 68 -11.08 -9.06 -4.10
N VAL A 69 -12.17 -8.33 -4.36
CA VAL A 69 -13.07 -8.61 -5.48
C VAL A 69 -12.44 -8.29 -6.83
N ASN A 70 -11.65 -7.22 -6.92
CA ASN A 70 -11.05 -6.77 -8.17
C ASN A 70 -9.66 -7.36 -8.43
N SER A 71 -9.04 -7.96 -7.42
CA SER A 71 -7.69 -8.50 -7.51
C SER A 71 -7.66 -9.78 -8.35
N PRO A 72 -6.64 -9.96 -9.20
CA PRO A 72 -6.43 -11.21 -9.91
C PRO A 72 -5.98 -12.35 -8.99
N ASN A 73 -5.56 -12.09 -7.75
CA ASN A 73 -5.01 -13.08 -6.81
C ASN A 73 -6.10 -13.88 -6.09
N TYR A 74 -7.35 -13.42 -6.16
CA TYR A 74 -8.47 -14.00 -5.43
C TYR A 74 -9.64 -14.29 -6.38
N GLU A 75 -10.31 -15.42 -6.16
CA GLU A 75 -11.51 -15.78 -6.91
C GLU A 75 -12.72 -15.76 -5.95
N PRO A 76 -13.72 -14.87 -6.14
CA PRO A 76 -14.93 -14.89 -5.34
C PRO A 76 -15.77 -16.12 -5.71
N VAL A 77 -15.79 -17.14 -4.85
CA VAL A 77 -16.53 -18.39 -5.08
C VAL A 77 -17.91 -18.39 -4.41
N PHE A 78 -18.15 -17.44 -3.50
CA PHE A 78 -19.45 -17.22 -2.88
C PHE A 78 -19.62 -15.76 -2.46
N GLN A 79 -20.80 -15.20 -2.72
CA GLN A 79 -21.23 -13.92 -2.19
C GLN A 79 -22.73 -13.97 -1.85
N LYS A 80 -23.09 -13.59 -0.61
CA LYS A 80 -24.48 -13.37 -0.22
C LYS A 80 -24.55 -12.29 0.87
N GLY A 81 -25.10 -11.13 0.53
CA GLY A 81 -25.03 -9.96 1.43
C GLY A 81 -23.58 -9.61 1.71
N ASP A 82 -23.25 -9.41 3.00
CA ASP A 82 -21.88 -9.11 3.45
C ASP A 82 -21.06 -10.38 3.77
N THR A 83 -21.51 -11.56 3.32
CA THR A 83 -20.75 -12.80 3.45
C THR A 83 -20.03 -13.14 2.15
N TYR A 84 -18.72 -13.41 2.24
CA TYR A 84 -17.84 -13.70 1.12
C TYR A 84 -16.99 -14.94 1.38
N ILE A 85 -16.80 -15.78 0.36
CA ILE A 85 -15.71 -16.76 0.30
C ILE A 85 -14.84 -16.41 -0.90
N PHE A 86 -13.56 -16.16 -0.65
CA PHE A 86 -12.56 -15.99 -1.69
C PHE A 86 -11.67 -17.23 -1.69
N LYS A 87 -11.42 -17.80 -2.87
CA LYS A 87 -10.37 -18.78 -3.08
C LYS A 87 -9.07 -18.04 -3.36
N VAL A 88 -7.99 -18.42 -2.68
CA VAL A 88 -6.66 -17.83 -2.83
C VAL A 88 -5.92 -18.54 -3.96
N LYS A 89 -5.44 -17.80 -4.96
CA LYS A 89 -4.57 -18.38 -5.99
C LYS A 89 -3.22 -18.78 -5.39
N LYS A 90 -2.64 -19.85 -5.93
CA LYS A 90 -1.38 -20.42 -5.42
C LYS A 90 -0.15 -20.03 -6.23
N GLU A 91 -0.36 -19.48 -7.42
CA GLU A 91 0.69 -19.18 -8.40
C GLU A 91 0.35 -17.85 -9.10
N GLU A 92 1.36 -17.23 -9.71
CA GLU A 92 1.23 -16.02 -10.54
C GLU A 92 0.63 -14.79 -9.83
N TRP A 93 1.12 -14.49 -8.64
CA TRP A 93 0.65 -13.32 -7.89
C TRP A 93 1.06 -12.00 -8.54
N THR A 94 0.12 -11.07 -8.59
CA THR A 94 0.38 -9.65 -8.89
C THR A 94 0.50 -8.89 -7.58
N TYR A 95 1.67 -8.31 -7.33
CA TYR A 95 1.96 -7.69 -6.04
C TYR A 95 1.63 -6.20 -6.01
N THR A 96 1.17 -5.76 -4.84
CA THR A 96 1.17 -4.36 -4.44
C THR A 96 2.24 -4.10 -3.40
N HIS A 97 2.65 -2.83 -3.28
CA HIS A 97 3.64 -2.38 -2.34
C HIS A 97 3.12 -1.20 -1.55
N LEU A 98 3.55 -1.11 -0.29
CA LEU A 98 3.29 0.06 0.54
C LEU A 98 4.28 1.17 0.19
N PHE A 99 3.73 2.32 -0.18
CA PHE A 99 4.49 3.54 -0.44
C PHE A 99 4.27 4.55 0.67
N THR A 100 5.37 5.09 1.21
CA THR A 100 5.33 6.07 2.30
C THR A 100 4.93 7.44 1.76
N LEU A 101 3.76 7.92 2.20
CA LEU A 101 3.28 9.28 1.91
C LEU A 101 3.92 10.31 2.84
N LYS A 102 4.03 9.96 4.13
CA LYS A 102 4.53 10.86 5.17
C LYS A 102 4.89 10.11 6.46
N ASN A 103 6.01 10.48 7.07
CA ASN A 103 6.34 10.08 8.44
C ASN A 103 5.51 10.88 9.45
N VAL A 104 5.06 10.22 10.52
CA VAL A 104 4.21 10.83 11.54
C VAL A 104 4.81 10.66 12.92
N GLU A 105 4.66 11.69 13.74
CA GLU A 105 5.03 11.65 15.15
C GLU A 105 3.78 11.40 16.01
N PHE A 106 3.93 10.53 17.01
CA PHE A 106 2.92 10.33 18.05
C PHE A 106 3.19 11.28 19.22
N GLU A 107 2.35 12.29 19.40
CA GLU A 107 2.42 13.16 20.57
C GLU A 107 1.39 12.68 21.61
N LYS A 108 1.87 12.15 22.76
CA LYS A 108 1.02 11.67 23.87
C LYS A 108 -0.06 10.64 23.45
N GLY A 109 0.26 9.79 22.48
CA GLY A 109 -0.65 8.72 22.01
C GLY A 109 -1.71 9.16 20.99
N ASN A 110 -1.69 10.41 20.53
CA ASN A 110 -2.52 10.88 19.43
C ASN A 110 -1.68 11.16 18.19
N LEU A 111 -2.25 10.89 17.03
CA LEU A 111 -1.67 11.23 15.74
C LEU A 111 -1.83 12.73 15.45
N LYS A 112 -0.74 13.49 15.30
CA LYS A 112 -0.83 14.89 14.86
C LYS A 112 -0.80 14.96 13.33
N ASN A 113 -1.97 14.97 12.70
CA ASN A 113 -2.05 15.14 11.25
C ASN A 113 -2.08 16.64 10.85
N SER A 114 -1.00 17.13 10.23
CA SER A 114 -1.10 18.28 9.33
C SER A 114 -1.52 17.77 7.96
N GLY A 115 -2.71 18.18 7.49
CA GLY A 115 -3.40 17.62 6.34
C GLY A 115 -2.47 17.34 5.13
N LEU A 116 -2.63 16.15 4.55
CA LEU A 116 -1.95 15.76 3.32
C LEU A 116 -2.64 16.44 2.14
N HIS A 117 -1.91 17.29 1.43
CA HIS A 117 -2.33 17.83 0.13
C HIS A 117 -1.96 16.81 -0.94
N GLU A 118 -2.95 16.11 -1.49
CA GLU A 118 -2.77 15.04 -2.47
C GLU A 118 -3.46 15.41 -3.77
N SER A 119 -2.88 14.99 -4.89
CA SER A 119 -3.45 15.28 -6.21
C SER A 119 -4.67 14.40 -6.56
N PHE A 120 -4.82 13.27 -5.88
CA PHE A 120 -5.97 12.35 -5.98
C PHE A 120 -6.16 11.64 -4.62
N PRO A 121 -7.40 11.27 -4.23
CA PRO A 121 -7.67 10.52 -3.01
C PRO A 121 -7.04 9.12 -3.03
N ALA A 122 -5.82 9.00 -2.50
CA ALA A 122 -5.18 7.70 -2.24
C ALA A 122 -5.78 7.05 -0.98
N ARG A 123 -5.85 5.71 -0.97
CA ARG A 123 -6.24 4.98 0.23
C ARG A 123 -5.12 5.09 1.26
N LYS A 124 -5.40 5.79 2.35
CA LYS A 124 -4.45 5.97 3.45
C LYS A 124 -4.55 4.83 4.44
N LEU A 125 -3.41 4.24 4.74
CA LEU A 125 -3.17 3.33 5.83
C LEU A 125 -2.15 3.97 6.78
N ILE A 126 -2.10 3.52 8.02
CA ILE A 126 -1.03 3.85 8.95
C ILE A 126 -0.24 2.60 9.28
N ARG A 127 1.07 2.66 9.03
CA ARG A 127 2.05 1.64 9.38
C ARG A 127 2.73 2.08 10.67
N ILE A 128 2.62 1.28 11.72
CA ILE A 128 3.22 1.56 13.03
C ILE A 128 4.22 0.45 13.35
N THR A 129 5.48 0.83 13.46
CA THR A 129 6.55 -0.06 13.91
C THR A 129 6.83 0.22 15.38
N TYR A 130 6.76 -0.81 16.22
CA TYR A 130 6.91 -0.71 17.67
C TYR A 130 7.74 -1.87 18.23
N LYS A 131 8.23 -1.70 19.47
CA LYS A 131 8.92 -2.77 20.20
C LYS A 131 7.94 -3.52 21.09
N ASP A 132 7.90 -4.85 21.00
CA ASP A 132 7.15 -5.70 21.92
C ASP A 132 7.88 -5.75 23.27
N SER A 133 7.49 -4.87 24.20
CA SER A 133 8.29 -4.54 25.40
C SER A 133 7.65 -4.89 26.74
N PHE A 134 6.43 -5.40 26.75
CA PHE A 134 5.73 -5.84 27.96
C PHE A 134 4.62 -6.82 27.62
N THR A 135 4.15 -7.59 28.61
CA THR A 135 3.01 -8.49 28.41
C THR A 135 1.71 -7.76 28.70
N GLY A 136 0.77 -7.75 27.74
CA GLY A 136 -0.52 -7.07 27.90
C GLY A 136 -1.28 -6.92 26.58
N MET A 137 -2.39 -6.18 26.61
CA MET A 137 -3.19 -5.88 25.41
C MET A 137 -3.06 -4.40 25.05
N VAL A 138 -2.81 -4.12 23.77
CA VAL A 138 -2.79 -2.77 23.21
C VAL A 138 -3.98 -2.62 22.27
N GLN A 139 -4.75 -1.57 22.47
CA GLN A 139 -5.93 -1.27 21.67
C GLN A 139 -5.74 0.02 20.87
N PHE A 140 -6.19 -0.01 19.63
CA PHE A 140 -6.16 1.11 18.71
C PHE A 140 -7.59 1.53 18.43
N TRP A 141 -7.92 2.78 18.72
CA TRP A 141 -9.26 3.34 18.63
C TRP A 141 -9.31 4.50 17.64
N SER A 142 -10.39 4.57 16.86
CA SER A 142 -10.81 5.76 16.10
C SER A 142 -12.02 6.41 16.77
N ASP A 143 -12.48 7.53 16.21
CA ASP A 143 -13.79 8.12 16.55
C ASP A 143 -14.97 7.19 16.20
N ARG A 144 -14.78 6.23 15.29
CA ARG A 144 -15.78 5.22 14.91
C ARG A 144 -15.77 3.96 15.79
N GLY A 145 -14.79 3.82 16.68
CA GLY A 145 -14.67 2.69 17.60
C GLY A 145 -13.34 1.95 17.50
N LEU A 146 -13.32 0.72 18.03
CA LEU A 146 -12.13 -0.13 18.10
C LEU A 146 -11.71 -0.53 16.68
N MET A 147 -10.45 -0.26 16.34
CA MET A 147 -9.85 -0.59 15.04
C MET A 147 -8.99 -1.84 15.10
N ALA A 148 -8.26 -2.01 16.19
CA ALA A 148 -7.42 -3.19 16.42
C ALA A 148 -7.18 -3.42 17.91
N GLU A 149 -6.97 -4.68 18.24
CA GLU A 149 -6.52 -5.12 19.55
C GLU A 149 -5.40 -6.13 19.34
N ILE A 150 -4.23 -5.85 19.91
CA ILE A 150 -3.01 -6.65 19.73
C ILE A 150 -2.47 -7.09 21.10
N PRO A 151 -2.25 -8.38 21.31
CA PRO A 151 -1.48 -8.86 22.45
C PRO A 151 0.02 -8.59 22.26
N LEU A 152 0.66 -8.13 23.33
CA LEU A 152 2.11 -8.06 23.44
C LEU A 152 2.61 -9.17 24.37
N LEU A 153 3.73 -9.78 24.00
CA LEU A 153 4.29 -10.97 24.66
C LEU A 153 5.64 -10.68 25.34
N ASN A 154 6.12 -9.43 25.30
CA ASN A 154 7.43 -9.02 25.82
C ASN A 154 8.60 -9.77 25.18
N THR A 155 8.54 -10.04 23.88
CA THR A 155 9.62 -10.72 23.14
C THR A 155 10.88 -9.85 23.00
N GLY A 156 10.72 -8.53 23.10
CA GLY A 156 11.76 -7.55 22.81
C GLY A 156 11.94 -7.25 21.32
N GLU A 157 11.23 -7.93 20.44
CA GLU A 157 11.35 -7.79 18.99
C GLU A 157 10.67 -6.52 18.46
N VAL A 158 11.18 -6.02 17.34
CA VAL A 158 10.58 -4.90 16.61
C VAL A 158 9.57 -5.46 15.62
N THR A 159 8.34 -5.00 15.74
CA THR A 159 7.18 -5.49 15.03
C THR A 159 6.52 -4.33 14.28
N THR A 160 5.84 -4.64 13.18
CA THR A 160 5.00 -3.67 12.46
C THR A 160 3.55 -4.11 12.41
N ILE A 161 2.63 -3.17 12.59
CA ILE A 161 1.20 -3.31 12.25
C ILE A 161 0.81 -2.29 11.18
N VAL A 162 -0.16 -2.66 10.34
CA VAL A 162 -0.88 -1.75 9.45
C VAL A 162 -2.33 -1.62 9.90
N LEU A 163 -2.86 -0.40 9.88
CA LEU A 163 -4.25 -0.07 10.23
C LEU A 163 -4.85 0.85 9.16
N PRO A 164 -6.18 0.93 9.03
CA PRO A 164 -6.80 2.04 8.32
C PRO A 164 -6.29 3.37 8.89
N PHE A 165 -6.05 4.37 8.04
CA PHE A 165 -5.67 5.68 8.53
C PHE A 165 -6.87 6.41 9.15
N ASP A 166 -6.69 6.90 10.38
CA ASP A 166 -7.64 7.80 11.04
C ASP A 166 -6.87 8.94 11.73
N ALA A 167 -7.31 10.18 11.52
CA ALA A 167 -6.65 11.35 12.12
C ALA A 167 -6.85 11.44 13.65
N PHE A 168 -7.85 10.74 14.18
CA PHE A 168 -8.17 10.65 15.60
C PHE A 168 -7.75 9.31 16.20
N LEU A 169 -6.81 8.61 15.56
CA LEU A 169 -6.25 7.37 16.09
C LEU A 169 -5.66 7.60 17.49
N ARG A 170 -6.16 6.82 18.45
CA ARG A 170 -5.74 6.80 19.84
C ARG A 170 -5.26 5.41 20.22
N ILE A 171 -4.13 5.35 20.91
CA ILE A 171 -3.56 4.09 21.43
C ILE A 171 -3.87 3.99 22.92
N GLU A 172 -4.63 2.96 23.31
CA GLU A 172 -4.87 2.60 24.70
C GLU A 172 -3.98 1.41 25.06
N SER A 173 -3.19 1.57 26.13
CA SER A 173 -2.20 0.57 26.52
C SER A 173 -1.95 0.65 28.03
N PRO A 174 -1.79 -0.49 28.73
CA PRO A 174 -1.52 -0.51 30.17
C PRO A 174 -0.14 0.08 30.51
N GLN A 175 0.80 0.05 29.56
CA GLN A 175 2.11 0.69 29.66
C GLN A 175 2.40 1.46 28.37
N PRO A 176 3.21 2.54 28.40
CA PRO A 176 3.54 3.29 27.19
C PRO A 176 4.14 2.39 26.09
N LEU A 177 3.48 2.31 24.94
CA LEU A 177 4.00 1.58 23.77
C LEU A 177 5.23 2.30 23.24
N THR A 178 6.34 1.57 23.06
CA THR A 178 7.55 2.13 22.46
C THR A 178 7.42 2.08 20.94
N VAL A 179 6.90 3.15 20.35
CA VAL A 179 6.82 3.32 18.89
C VAL A 179 8.20 3.71 18.36
N VAL A 180 8.69 2.93 17.40
CA VAL A 180 9.98 3.14 16.71
C VAL A 180 9.77 4.08 15.51
N ASN A 181 8.73 3.83 14.73
CA ASN A 181 8.40 4.60 13.54
C ASN A 181 6.90 4.54 13.27
N ALA A 182 6.35 5.59 12.66
CA ALA A 182 4.98 5.62 12.20
C ALA A 182 4.87 6.37 10.88
N GLU A 183 4.17 5.78 9.92
CA GLU A 183 4.13 6.25 8.54
C GLU A 183 2.69 6.19 8.03
N ILE A 184 2.25 7.24 7.35
CA ILE A 184 1.07 7.16 6.48
C ILE A 184 1.56 6.57 5.18
N VAL A 185 0.92 5.47 4.77
CA VAL A 185 1.27 4.73 3.57
C VAL A 185 0.04 4.56 2.68
N THR A 186 0.27 4.33 1.39
CA THR A 186 -0.74 3.87 0.45
C THR A 186 -0.29 2.55 -0.18
N ASP A 187 -1.25 1.66 -0.46
CA ASP A 187 -1.00 0.38 -1.11
C ASP A 187 -1.27 0.52 -2.62
N LEU A 188 -0.27 0.30 -3.46
CA LEU A 188 -0.35 0.47 -4.92
C LEU A 188 0.41 -0.63 -5.65
N SER A 189 -0.05 -1.01 -6.85
CA SER A 189 0.64 -1.96 -7.72
C SER A 189 1.88 -1.34 -8.36
N GLY A 190 2.97 -2.11 -8.43
CA GLY A 190 4.19 -1.74 -9.14
C GLY A 190 5.39 -1.49 -8.23
N TYR A 191 6.50 -1.06 -8.80
CA TYR A 191 7.81 -1.06 -8.13
C TYR A 191 8.01 0.12 -7.19
N ASN A 192 8.49 -0.14 -5.97
CA ASN A 192 8.90 0.88 -5.01
C ASN A 192 10.39 1.22 -5.17
N LEU A 193 10.68 2.49 -5.49
CA LEU A 193 12.02 3.05 -5.68
C LEU A 193 12.36 4.12 -4.62
N GLY A 194 11.73 4.05 -3.44
CA GLY A 194 11.87 5.02 -2.35
C GLY A 194 10.86 6.16 -2.47
N ASN A 195 11.32 7.40 -2.68
CA ASN A 195 10.43 8.56 -2.86
C ASN A 195 9.78 8.63 -4.25
N THR A 196 9.88 7.54 -5.02
CA THR A 196 9.26 7.37 -6.33
C THR A 196 8.82 5.92 -6.48
N GLY A 197 7.77 5.69 -7.27
CA GLY A 197 7.31 4.38 -7.66
C GLY A 197 6.99 4.32 -9.14
N LEU A 198 6.94 3.11 -9.69
CA LEU A 198 6.55 2.84 -11.06
C LEU A 198 5.39 1.87 -11.08
N SER A 199 4.41 2.04 -11.97
CA SER A 199 3.41 1.00 -12.17
C SER A 199 4.03 -0.29 -12.72
N SER A 200 3.27 -1.39 -12.66
CA SER A 200 3.69 -2.70 -13.20
C SER A 200 3.84 -2.72 -14.73
N ASP A 201 3.40 -1.67 -15.43
CA ASP A 201 3.57 -1.54 -16.88
C ASP A 201 5.04 -1.34 -17.30
N TRP A 202 5.89 -0.97 -16.34
CA TRP A 202 7.32 -0.81 -16.56
C TRP A 202 8.04 -2.15 -16.50
N VAL A 203 9.01 -2.35 -17.41
CA VAL A 203 9.91 -3.50 -17.37
C VAL A 203 11.27 -3.04 -16.83
N LEU A 204 11.66 -3.57 -15.67
CA LEU A 204 12.95 -3.29 -15.04
C LEU A 204 14.02 -4.25 -15.57
N ASN A 205 14.90 -3.78 -16.45
CA ASN A 205 16.04 -4.53 -16.97
C ASN A 205 17.35 -3.70 -16.85
N GLU A 206 18.20 -3.65 -17.89
CA GLU A 206 19.30 -2.67 -17.97
C GLU A 206 18.78 -1.22 -17.85
N TYR A 207 17.55 -0.98 -18.32
CA TYR A 207 16.80 0.27 -18.25
C TYR A 207 15.42 0.03 -17.60
N MET A 208 14.79 1.10 -17.12
CA MET A 208 13.35 1.14 -16.86
C MET A 208 12.66 1.38 -18.20
N THR A 209 12.06 0.33 -18.76
CA THR A 209 11.50 0.34 -20.12
C THR A 209 9.98 0.46 -20.08
N LEU A 210 9.43 1.38 -20.88
CA LEU A 210 7.98 1.51 -21.08
C LEU A 210 7.64 1.46 -22.55
N ASP A 211 6.73 0.57 -22.94
CA ASP A 211 6.35 0.39 -24.34
C ASP A 211 5.18 1.29 -24.76
N ASP A 212 4.09 1.32 -24.00
CA ASP A 212 2.89 2.07 -24.37
C ASP A 212 2.52 3.10 -23.30
N GLU A 213 1.97 2.64 -22.17
CA GLU A 213 1.46 3.51 -21.13
C GLU A 213 1.80 2.98 -19.75
N GLY A 214 2.12 3.89 -18.83
CA GLY A 214 2.43 3.53 -17.46
C GLY A 214 2.45 4.76 -16.56
N TYR A 215 2.64 4.53 -15.27
CA TYR A 215 2.57 5.58 -14.26
C TYR A 215 3.87 5.71 -13.49
N ILE A 216 4.18 6.95 -13.10
CA ILE A 216 5.20 7.26 -12.10
C ILE A 216 4.48 7.84 -10.88
N TYR A 217 4.70 7.22 -9.72
CA TYR A 217 4.23 7.69 -8.42
C TYR A 217 5.31 8.55 -7.77
N ILE A 218 4.99 9.75 -7.30
CA ILE A 218 5.98 10.67 -6.71
C ILE A 218 5.52 11.11 -5.32
N PHE A 219 6.42 11.03 -4.34
CA PHE A 219 6.14 11.29 -2.94
C PHE A 219 6.95 12.51 -2.44
N GLY A 220 6.27 13.64 -2.24
CA GLY A 220 6.83 14.83 -1.60
C GLY A 220 7.98 15.51 -2.34
N ALA A 221 7.89 15.66 -3.66
CA ALA A 221 8.92 16.27 -4.49
C ALA A 221 8.40 17.48 -5.30
N ARG A 222 9.30 18.41 -5.61
CA ARG A 222 9.03 19.61 -6.43
C ARG A 222 9.58 19.49 -7.84
N THR A 223 10.53 18.59 -8.06
CA THR A 223 11.09 18.32 -9.38
C THR A 223 11.28 16.84 -9.61
N LEU A 224 11.08 16.41 -10.85
CA LEU A 224 11.46 15.10 -11.36
C LEU A 224 12.50 15.29 -12.45
N THR A 225 13.63 14.61 -12.31
CA THR A 225 14.65 14.52 -13.34
C THR A 225 14.62 13.13 -13.96
N LEU A 226 14.45 13.10 -15.28
CA LEU A 226 14.45 11.91 -16.13
C LEU A 226 15.76 11.87 -16.92
N LEU A 227 16.61 10.87 -16.68
CA LEU A 227 17.69 10.53 -17.59
C LEU A 227 17.23 9.37 -18.47
N TYR A 228 17.24 9.53 -19.78
CA TYR A 228 16.78 8.50 -20.72
C TYR A 228 17.75 8.34 -21.90
N LYS A 229 17.72 7.16 -22.53
CA LYS A 229 18.46 6.86 -23.76
C LYS A 229 17.53 6.99 -24.95
N ASP A 230 17.81 7.90 -25.87
CA ASP A 230 16.95 8.19 -27.01
C ASP A 230 17.14 7.16 -28.14
N THR A 231 16.64 5.95 -27.93
CA THR A 231 16.85 4.81 -28.83
C THR A 231 15.93 4.78 -30.05
N ALA A 232 14.82 5.52 -30.04
CA ALA A 232 13.81 5.49 -31.10
C ALA A 232 13.12 6.85 -31.27
N PRO A 233 12.86 7.29 -32.52
CA PRO A 233 12.16 8.55 -32.76
C PRO A 233 10.69 8.44 -32.37
N GLY A 234 10.11 9.53 -31.90
CA GLY A 234 8.70 9.56 -31.49
C GLY A 234 8.42 10.62 -30.46
N THR A 235 7.33 10.45 -29.71
CA THR A 235 6.87 11.44 -28.74
C THR A 235 6.50 10.76 -27.44
N ILE A 236 6.92 11.31 -26.32
CA ILE A 236 6.48 10.90 -24.99
C ILE A 236 5.61 12.02 -24.43
N ASN A 237 4.37 11.71 -24.08
CA ASN A 237 3.50 12.63 -23.37
C ASN A 237 3.50 12.27 -21.89
N ILE A 238 3.83 13.24 -21.05
CA ILE A 238 3.76 13.10 -19.60
C ILE A 238 2.65 14.03 -19.11
N ASN A 239 1.67 13.45 -18.43
CA ASN A 239 0.54 14.14 -17.82
C ASN A 239 0.58 13.94 -16.31
N ILE A 240 -0.09 14.80 -15.57
CA ILE A 240 -0.26 14.71 -14.12
C ILE A 240 -1.75 14.56 -13.81
N LEU A 241 -2.10 13.64 -12.92
CA LEU A 241 -3.47 13.51 -12.43
C LEU A 241 -3.68 14.54 -11.32
N ILE A 242 -4.67 15.43 -11.45
CA ILE A 242 -5.06 16.41 -10.44
C ILE A 242 -6.59 16.43 -10.37
N ASP A 243 -7.16 16.21 -9.19
CA ASP A 243 -8.61 16.21 -8.96
C ASP A 243 -9.36 15.34 -9.99
N GLU A 244 -8.88 14.09 -10.14
CA GLU A 244 -9.41 13.08 -11.07
C GLU A 244 -9.29 13.45 -12.56
N THR A 245 -8.56 14.53 -12.90
CA THR A 245 -8.37 15.01 -14.27
C THR A 245 -6.92 14.93 -14.70
N TRP A 246 -6.65 14.38 -15.88
CA TRP A 246 -5.31 14.37 -16.47
C TRP A 246 -4.98 15.72 -17.11
N VAL A 247 -3.94 16.37 -16.60
CA VAL A 247 -3.44 17.66 -17.08
C VAL A 247 -2.09 17.45 -17.80
N PRO A 248 -1.91 17.98 -19.03
CA PRO A 248 -0.62 17.90 -19.72
C PRO A 248 0.50 18.60 -18.94
N LEU A 249 1.63 17.91 -18.76
CA LEU A 249 2.79 18.43 -18.04
C LEU A 249 3.94 18.76 -19.00
N ILE A 250 4.37 17.79 -19.81
CA ILE A 250 5.43 17.98 -20.80
C ILE A 250 5.28 16.99 -21.97
N VAL A 251 5.80 17.39 -23.13
CA VAL A 251 5.93 16.53 -24.32
C VAL A 251 7.41 16.45 -24.69
N ILE A 252 7.98 15.25 -24.69
CA ILE A 252 9.37 14.99 -25.09
C ILE A 252 9.36 14.48 -26.53
N ASN A 253 9.97 15.24 -27.44
CA ASN A 253 10.14 14.83 -28.84
C ASN A 253 11.51 14.15 -29.02
N ARG A 254 11.47 12.89 -29.44
CA ARG A 254 12.61 12.00 -29.56
C ARG A 254 13.06 11.89 -31.00
N THR A 255 14.37 11.93 -31.22
CA THR A 255 15.00 11.84 -32.54
C THR A 255 15.55 10.45 -32.82
N GLY A 256 15.74 9.60 -31.80
CA GLY A 256 16.31 8.27 -31.95
C GLY A 256 17.82 8.26 -32.23
N ASP A 257 18.56 9.24 -31.69
CA ASP A 257 20.00 9.40 -31.93
C ASP A 257 20.91 8.54 -31.04
N ASN A 258 20.33 7.67 -30.20
CA ASN A 258 21.00 6.82 -29.22
C ASN A 258 21.82 7.56 -28.14
N LEU A 259 21.63 8.87 -27.98
CA LEU A 259 22.31 9.65 -26.94
C LEU A 259 21.54 9.59 -25.61
N LEU A 260 22.28 9.79 -24.52
CA LEU A 260 21.69 10.04 -23.20
C LEU A 260 21.20 11.48 -23.14
N LYS A 261 19.94 11.66 -22.73
CA LYS A 261 19.26 12.95 -22.63
C LYS A 261 18.64 13.09 -21.25
N LYS A 262 18.64 14.33 -20.74
CA LYS A 262 18.16 14.67 -19.41
C LYS A 262 17.03 15.68 -19.54
N GLU A 263 15.90 15.38 -18.92
CA GLU A 263 14.75 16.28 -18.81
C GLU A 263 14.45 16.52 -17.35
N THR A 264 14.27 17.79 -16.98
CA THR A 264 13.87 18.17 -15.61
C THR A 264 12.51 18.83 -15.66
N ILE A 265 11.57 18.23 -14.94
CA ILE A 265 10.16 18.59 -14.92
C ILE A 265 9.86 19.22 -13.58
N THR A 266 9.29 20.43 -13.60
CA THR A 266 8.76 21.07 -12.39
C THR A 266 7.41 20.47 -12.05
N LEU A 267 7.24 20.07 -10.79
CA LEU A 267 6.03 19.46 -10.26
C LEU A 267 5.28 20.45 -9.37
N PRO A 268 3.95 20.40 -9.35
CA PRO A 268 3.17 21.17 -8.39
C PRO A 268 3.37 20.64 -6.96
N GLU A 269 3.14 21.51 -5.97
CA GLU A 269 3.39 21.19 -4.56
C GLU A 269 2.31 20.28 -3.97
N TYR A 270 2.55 18.97 -4.02
CA TYR A 270 1.71 17.92 -3.44
C TYR A 270 2.56 16.89 -2.69
N HIS A 271 1.97 16.24 -1.68
CA HIS A 271 2.60 15.12 -0.98
C HIS A 271 2.62 13.86 -1.83
N PHE A 272 1.63 13.69 -2.70
CA PHE A 272 1.50 12.55 -3.59
C PHE A 272 1.02 12.99 -4.98
N LEU A 273 1.76 12.56 -6.01
CA LEU A 273 1.47 12.79 -7.41
C LEU A 273 1.47 11.48 -8.20
N ILE A 274 0.57 11.39 -9.17
CA ILE A 274 0.59 10.36 -10.20
C ILE A 274 0.87 11.04 -11.53
N LEU A 275 1.97 10.67 -12.17
CA LEU A 275 2.26 11.05 -13.54
C LEU A 275 1.89 9.91 -14.49
N GLY A 276 1.11 10.19 -15.52
CA GLY A 276 0.76 9.25 -16.59
C GLY A 276 1.66 9.50 -17.78
N ILE A 277 2.32 8.45 -18.26
CA ILE A 277 3.27 8.50 -19.37
C ILE A 277 2.70 7.70 -20.53
N LYS A 278 2.54 8.35 -21.69
CA LYS A 278 2.15 7.72 -22.94
C LYS A 278 3.29 7.81 -23.95
N VAL A 279 3.68 6.66 -24.50
CA VAL A 279 4.78 6.48 -25.42
C VAL A 279 4.23 6.30 -26.83
N TYR A 280 4.49 7.26 -27.71
CA TYR A 280 4.23 7.12 -29.14
C TYR A 280 5.54 6.69 -29.82
N ASN A 281 5.51 5.52 -30.45
CA ASN A 281 6.65 4.77 -31.01
C ASN A 281 7.62 4.23 -29.94
N SER A 282 7.23 3.11 -29.33
CA SER A 282 7.98 2.35 -28.33
C SER A 282 9.41 1.95 -28.76
N PRO A 283 10.31 1.66 -27.81
CA PRO A 283 10.19 1.80 -26.36
C PRO A 283 10.69 3.16 -25.84
N PHE A 284 10.33 3.52 -24.60
CA PHE A 284 10.97 4.58 -23.83
C PHE A 284 11.90 3.98 -22.77
N HIS A 285 13.21 4.21 -22.91
CA HIS A 285 14.23 3.68 -22.01
C HIS A 285 14.72 4.74 -21.02
N VAL A 286 14.23 4.66 -19.77
CA VAL A 286 14.68 5.52 -18.68
C VAL A 286 15.84 4.86 -17.94
N VAL A 287 16.94 5.59 -17.81
CA VAL A 287 18.15 5.18 -17.10
C VAL A 287 18.03 5.46 -15.61
N SER A 288 17.56 6.65 -15.24
CA SER A 288 17.35 7.03 -13.84
C SER A 288 16.21 8.03 -13.67
N LEU A 289 15.59 7.95 -12.49
CA LEU A 289 14.56 8.86 -11.98
C LEU A 289 15.11 9.48 -10.70
N GLU A 290 15.22 10.80 -10.67
CA GLU A 290 15.69 11.53 -9.48
C GLU A 290 14.64 12.57 -9.09
N VAL A 291 14.21 12.55 -7.82
CA VAL A 291 13.25 13.51 -7.28
C VAL A 291 13.91 14.43 -6.26
N HIS A 292 13.57 15.72 -6.30
CA HIS A 292 14.08 16.75 -5.38
C HIS A 292 12.98 17.71 -4.93
#